data_AF-A0AAV4IKZ6-F1
#
_entry.id   AF-A0AAV4IKZ6-F1
#
_cell.length_a   1.000
_cell.length_b   1.000
_cell.length_c   1.000
_cell.angle_alpha   90.00
_cell.angle_beta   90.00
_cell.angle_gamma   90.00
#
_symmetry.space_group_name_H-M   'P 1'
#
loop_
_entity.id
_entity.type
_entity.pdbx_description
1 polymer ?
#
loop_
_entity_poly.entity_id
_entity_poly.type
_entity_poly.pdbx_seq_one_letter_code
_entity_poly.pdbx_strand_id
1 'polypeptide(L)'
;MTESHTAVNIKDELEAVIHDWGLQEKVFAIVTDNASNMVAAVNLLKVRHFPCYAQTLNLVINDMLKELPHLSALRKKVIGIVSHFHSSVKSFKQLEQAQRQQGADPLKLTIEVETRWNSTFYIFERYLKLHKEVTSALCLVGKKDMCLEEVDMLS
;
A
#
# COMPACT_ATOMS: atom_id res chain seq x y z
N MET A 1 -13.39 23.45 -11.65
CA MET A 1 -14.07 22.81 -10.51
C MET A 1 -13.04 22.63 -9.42
N THR A 2 -12.98 23.58 -8.48
CA THR A 2 -12.14 23.53 -7.27
C THR A 2 -13.07 23.69 -6.08
N GLU A 3 -14.03 22.78 -5.96
CA GLU A 3 -14.84 22.71 -4.76
C GLU A 3 -14.13 21.82 -3.75
N SER A 4 -14.08 22.28 -2.50
CA SER A 4 -13.51 21.50 -1.40
C SER A 4 -14.30 20.20 -1.24
N HIS A 5 -13.61 19.09 -0.95
CA HIS A 5 -14.21 17.78 -0.69
C HIS A 5 -14.90 17.73 0.69
N THR A 6 -15.74 18.72 0.99
CA THR A 6 -16.54 18.75 2.22
C THR A 6 -17.66 17.73 2.15
N ALA A 7 -18.16 17.31 3.32
CA ALA A 7 -19.30 16.42 3.38
C ALA A 7 -20.55 16.99 2.69
N VAL A 8 -20.75 18.31 2.72
CA VAL A 8 -21.89 18.99 2.09
C VAL A 8 -21.78 18.90 0.57
N ASN A 9 -20.63 19.26 0.01
CA ASN A 9 -20.42 19.22 -1.44
C ASN A 9 -20.53 17.79 -1.98
N ILE A 10 -19.95 16.82 -1.27
CA ILE A 10 -20.08 15.39 -1.64
C ILE A 10 -21.56 14.96 -1.58
N LYS A 11 -22.30 15.38 -0.55
CA LYS A 11 -23.73 15.08 -0.43
C LYS A 11 -24.54 15.69 -1.58
N ASP A 12 -24.27 16.93 -1.95
CA ASP A 12 -24.99 17.63 -3.02
C ASP A 12 -24.71 17.00 -4.39
N GLU A 13 -23.46 16.62 -4.67
CA GLU A 13 -23.10 15.88 -5.88
C GLU A 13 -23.76 14.48 -5.94
N LEU A 14 -23.76 13.75 -4.82
CA LEU A 14 -24.44 12.46 -4.75
C LEU A 14 -25.96 12.61 -4.96
N GLU A 15 -26.58 13.63 -4.38
CA GLU A 15 -28.02 13.90 -4.54
C GLU A 15 -28.36 14.27 -5.98
N ALA A 16 -27.54 15.09 -6.65
CA ALA A 16 -27.69 15.41 -8.06
C ALA A 16 -27.66 14.15 -8.93
N VAL A 17 -26.66 13.28 -8.73
CA VAL A 17 -26.57 12.00 -9.46
C VAL A 17 -27.77 11.10 -9.20
N ILE A 18 -28.24 11.00 -7.95
CA ILE A 18 -29.43 10.21 -7.60
C ILE A 18 -30.68 10.75 -8.31
N HIS A 19 -30.83 12.08 -8.40
CA HIS A 19 -31.94 12.71 -9.08
C HIS A 19 -31.87 12.51 -10.60
N ASP A 20 -30.72 12.78 -11.22
CA ASP A 20 -30.52 12.65 -12.66
C ASP A 20 -30.84 11.24 -13.18
N TRP A 21 -30.60 10.23 -12.34
CA TRP A 21 -30.88 8.83 -12.63
C TRP A 21 -32.28 8.35 -12.19
N GLY A 22 -33.08 9.21 -11.55
CA GLY A 22 -34.43 8.88 -11.09
C GLY A 22 -34.46 7.81 -9.98
N LEU A 23 -33.52 7.89 -9.03
CA LEU A 23 -33.26 6.90 -7.98
C LEU A 23 -33.65 7.32 -6.56
N GLN A 24 -34.29 8.48 -6.37
CA GLN A 24 -34.53 9.13 -5.06
C GLN A 24 -35.13 8.22 -3.99
N GLU A 25 -35.98 7.27 -4.38
CA GLU A 25 -36.63 6.31 -3.46
C GLU A 25 -36.14 4.87 -3.65
N LYS A 26 -35.15 4.66 -4.52
CA LYS A 26 -34.62 3.33 -4.89
C LYS A 26 -33.27 3.03 -4.23
N VAL A 27 -32.61 4.03 -3.65
CA VAL A 27 -31.34 3.84 -2.97
C VAL A 27 -31.56 3.29 -1.57
N PHE A 28 -31.28 2.00 -1.39
CA PHE A 28 -31.35 1.35 -0.07
C PHE A 28 -30.14 1.65 0.81
N ALA A 29 -28.94 1.67 0.21
CA ALA A 29 -27.69 1.90 0.92
C ALA A 29 -26.60 2.42 -0.02
N ILE A 30 -25.58 3.06 0.55
CA ILE A 30 -24.39 3.54 -0.17
C ILE A 30 -23.15 2.93 0.48
N VAL A 31 -22.26 2.37 -0.33
CA VAL A 31 -20.97 1.82 0.09
C VAL A 31 -19.86 2.80 -0.28
N THR A 32 -19.06 3.25 0.68
CA THR A 32 -17.91 4.14 0.43
C THR A 32 -16.71 3.73 1.29
N ASP A 33 -15.55 4.32 1.06
CA ASP A 33 -14.48 4.26 2.07
C ASP A 33 -14.91 4.92 3.40
N ASN A 34 -14.10 4.70 4.43
CA ASN A 34 -14.36 5.20 5.79
C ASN A 34 -13.85 6.64 6.02
N ALA A 35 -13.54 7.41 4.97
CA ALA A 35 -13.13 8.79 5.14
C ALA A 35 -14.26 9.60 5.80
N SER A 36 -13.89 10.45 6.75
CA SER A 36 -14.85 11.23 7.57
C SER A 36 -15.85 12.00 6.72
N ASN A 37 -15.40 12.60 5.62
CA ASN A 37 -16.25 13.39 4.74
C ASN A 37 -17.24 12.52 3.95
N MET A 38 -16.84 11.30 3.54
CA MET A 38 -17.74 10.36 2.86
C MET A 38 -18.83 9.85 3.81
N VAL A 39 -18.44 9.42 5.01
CA VAL A 39 -19.38 8.97 6.06
C VAL A 39 -20.36 10.09 6.41
N ALA A 40 -19.86 11.31 6.62
CA ALA A 40 -20.71 12.45 6.93
C ALA A 40 -21.66 12.81 5.77
N ALA A 41 -21.19 12.77 4.52
CA ALA A 41 -22.03 13.03 3.35
C ALA A 41 -23.20 12.04 3.23
N VAL A 42 -22.93 10.74 3.38
CA VAL A 42 -23.97 9.70 3.33
C VAL A 42 -24.96 9.84 4.50
N ASN A 43 -24.47 10.21 5.69
CA ASN A 43 -25.33 10.51 6.84
C ASN A 43 -26.23 11.73 6.59
N LEU A 44 -25.73 12.78 5.92
CA LEU A 44 -26.53 13.95 5.52
C LEU A 44 -27.63 13.59 4.51
N LEU A 45 -27.38 12.64 3.61
CA LEU A 45 -28.39 12.07 2.70
C LEU A 45 -29.44 11.22 3.42
N LYS A 46 -29.22 10.86 4.70
CA LYS A 46 -30.08 9.97 5.47
C LYS A 46 -30.25 8.59 4.82
N VAL A 47 -29.25 8.15 4.07
CA VAL A 47 -29.17 6.82 3.47
C VAL A 47 -28.30 5.92 4.34
N ARG A 48 -28.59 4.62 4.39
CA ARG A 48 -27.75 3.67 5.13
C ARG A 48 -26.34 3.63 4.53
N HIS A 49 -25.34 3.93 5.33
CA HIS A 49 -23.94 3.77 4.96
C HIS A 49 -23.45 2.35 5.25
N PHE A 50 -22.68 1.79 4.32
CA PHE A 50 -21.87 0.60 4.54
C PHE A 50 -20.39 0.92 4.28
N PRO A 51 -19.48 0.52 5.19
CA PRO A 51 -18.06 0.72 4.98
C PRO A 51 -17.55 -0.22 3.88
N CYS A 52 -16.63 0.28 3.05
CA CYS A 52 -15.94 -0.53 2.07
C CYS A 52 -15.09 -1.59 2.77
N TYR A 53 -15.41 -2.86 2.57
CA TYR A 53 -14.72 -3.98 3.21
C TYR A 53 -13.20 -3.98 2.94
N ALA A 54 -12.79 -3.66 1.70
CA ALA A 54 -11.37 -3.61 1.34
C ALA A 54 -10.62 -2.50 2.11
N GLN A 55 -11.24 -1.33 2.29
CA GLN A 55 -10.67 -0.26 3.10
C GLN A 55 -10.61 -0.66 4.58
N THR A 56 -11.68 -1.27 5.10
CA THR A 56 -11.71 -1.76 6.48
C THR A 56 -10.59 -2.78 6.73
N LEU A 57 -10.39 -3.73 5.83
CA LEU A 57 -9.28 -4.68 5.93
C LEU A 57 -7.92 -3.98 5.90
N ASN A 58 -7.74 -2.99 5.02
CA ASN A 58 -6.52 -2.20 4.96
C ASN A 58 -6.24 -1.45 6.27
N LEU A 59 -7.27 -0.89 6.91
CA LEU A 59 -7.14 -0.22 8.21
C LEU A 59 -6.72 -1.21 9.30
N VAL A 60 -7.42 -2.36 9.40
CA VAL A 60 -7.11 -3.39 10.39
C VAL A 60 -5.67 -3.89 10.26
N ILE A 61 -5.22 -4.20 9.05
CA ILE A 61 -3.84 -4.67 8.82
C ILE A 61 -2.84 -3.57 9.18
N ASN A 62 -3.09 -2.32 8.76
CA ASN A 62 -2.18 -1.22 9.09
C ASN A 62 -2.09 -0.97 10.60
N ASP A 63 -3.20 -1.10 11.33
CA ASP A 63 -3.19 -0.95 12.79
C ASP A 63 -2.43 -2.11 13.45
N MET A 64 -2.65 -3.35 13.02
CA MET A 64 -1.85 -4.50 13.50
C MET A 64 -0.35 -4.31 13.25
N LEU A 65 0.05 -3.79 12.08
CA LEU A 65 1.46 -3.52 11.77
C LEU A 65 2.07 -2.41 12.64
N LYS A 66 1.27 -1.48 13.16
CA LYS A 66 1.75 -0.44 14.10
C LYS A 66 1.96 -1.01 15.50
N GLU A 67 1.08 -1.91 15.94
CA GLU A 67 1.13 -2.56 17.26
C GLU A 67 2.23 -3.62 17.38
N LEU A 68 2.94 -3.94 16.29
CA LEU A 68 4.05 -4.89 16.26
C LEU A 68 5.37 -4.15 15.94
N PRO A 69 6.09 -3.59 16.95
CA PRO A 69 7.26 -2.74 16.73
C PRO A 69 8.36 -3.41 15.90
N HIS A 70 8.62 -4.69 16.15
CA HIS A 70 9.62 -5.48 15.42
C HIS A 70 9.28 -5.60 13.94
N LEU A 71 8.04 -6.00 13.64
CA LEU A 71 7.55 -6.11 12.26
C LEU A 71 7.52 -4.74 11.56
N SER A 72 7.17 -3.67 12.28
CA SER A 72 7.21 -2.30 11.77
C SER A 72 8.64 -1.85 11.42
N ALA A 73 9.62 -2.17 12.26
CA ALA A 73 11.03 -1.89 11.99
C ALA A 73 11.54 -2.67 10.78
N LEU A 74 11.25 -3.98 10.72
CA LEU A 74 11.61 -4.83 9.59
C LEU A 74 10.97 -4.35 8.28
N ARG A 75 9.67 -4.00 8.30
CA ARG A 75 8.94 -3.41 7.18
C ARG A 75 9.64 -2.16 6.67
N LYS A 76 10.00 -1.22 7.55
CA LYS A 76 10.71 0.01 7.18
C LYS A 76 12.07 -0.27 6.52
N LYS A 77 12.83 -1.24 7.04
CA LYS A 77 14.12 -1.63 6.43
C LYS A 77 13.91 -2.17 5.02
N VAL A 78 12.96 -3.11 4.84
CA VAL A 78 12.66 -3.68 3.51
C VAL A 78 12.19 -2.60 2.54
N ILE A 79 11.29 -1.70 2.94
CA ILE A 79 10.86 -0.56 2.11
C ILE A 79 12.05 0.32 1.72
N GLY A 80 12.96 0.60 2.66
CA GLY A 80 14.18 1.36 2.40
C GLY A 80 15.06 0.70 1.33
N ILE A 81 15.26 -0.61 1.41
CA ILE A 81 15.99 -1.39 0.40
C ILE A 81 15.29 -1.30 -0.97
N VAL A 82 13.99 -1.57 -1.02
CA VAL A 82 13.21 -1.50 -2.27
C VAL A 82 13.28 -0.11 -2.89
N SER A 83 13.10 0.94 -2.08
CA SER A 83 13.20 2.33 -2.51
C SER A 83 14.58 2.65 -3.10
N HIS A 84 15.66 2.14 -2.50
CA HIS A 84 17.00 2.31 -3.03
C HIS A 84 17.17 1.69 -4.42
N PHE A 85 16.69 0.46 -4.62
CA PHE A 85 16.76 -0.20 -5.94
C PHE A 85 15.85 0.45 -6.99
N HIS A 86 14.73 1.07 -6.60
CA HIS A 86 13.88 1.82 -7.53
C HIS A 86 14.45 3.19 -7.90
N SER A 87 15.14 3.86 -6.97
CA SER A 87 15.71 5.19 -7.19
C SER A 87 17.10 5.18 -7.85
N SER A 88 17.87 4.11 -7.70
CA SER A 88 19.23 3.99 -8.23
C SER A 88 19.30 3.05 -9.43
N VAL A 89 19.48 3.61 -10.63
CA VAL A 89 19.70 2.83 -11.87
C VAL A 89 20.94 1.93 -11.74
N LYS A 90 22.00 2.39 -11.06
CA LYS A 90 23.22 1.60 -10.82
C LYS A 90 22.89 0.36 -9.98
N SER A 91 22.19 0.54 -8.86
CA SER A 91 21.84 -0.55 -7.96
C SER A 91 20.85 -1.51 -8.61
N PHE A 92 19.87 -0.99 -9.36
CA PHE A 92 18.96 -1.80 -10.15
C PHE A 92 19.70 -2.73 -11.13
N LYS A 93 20.66 -2.19 -11.90
CA LYS A 93 21.47 -2.99 -12.83
C LYS A 93 22.31 -4.05 -12.13
N GLN A 94 22.84 -3.76 -10.93
CA GLN A 94 23.57 -4.76 -10.15
C GLN A 94 22.67 -5.90 -9.68
N LEU A 95 21.44 -5.60 -9.25
CA LEU A 95 20.44 -6.62 -8.91
C LEU A 95 20.03 -7.45 -10.13
N GLU A 96 19.88 -6.81 -11.29
CA GLU A 96 19.59 -7.50 -12.54
C GLU A 96 20.73 -8.47 -12.91
N GLN A 97 21.98 -8.01 -12.81
CA GLN A 97 23.16 -8.81 -13.09
C GLN A 97 23.30 -9.99 -12.12
N ALA A 98 23.07 -9.78 -10.82
CA ALA A 98 23.13 -10.82 -9.80
C ALA A 98 22.12 -11.95 -10.07
N GLN A 99 20.91 -11.60 -10.57
CA GLN A 99 19.91 -12.59 -10.98
C GLN A 99 20.33 -13.36 -12.25
N ARG A 100 20.86 -12.65 -13.26
CA ARG A 100 21.33 -13.28 -14.51
C ARG A 100 22.49 -14.25 -14.29
N GLN A 101 23.39 -13.94 -13.36
CA GLN A 101 24.51 -14.83 -13.00
C GLN A 101 24.05 -16.17 -12.43
N GLN A 102 22.83 -16.22 -11.88
CA GLN A 102 22.21 -17.45 -11.39
C GLN A 102 21.30 -18.12 -12.44
N GLY A 103 21.31 -17.63 -13.69
CA GLY A 103 20.50 -18.15 -14.78
C GLY A 103 19.00 -17.80 -14.68
N ALA A 104 18.63 -16.84 -13.82
CA ALA A 104 17.24 -16.41 -13.66
C ALA A 104 16.89 -15.24 -14.60
N ASP A 105 15.62 -15.17 -15.01
CA ASP A 105 15.07 -13.98 -15.66
C ASP A 105 14.88 -12.86 -14.60
N PRO A 106 15.45 -11.66 -14.80
CA PRO A 106 15.47 -10.65 -13.77
C PRO A 106 14.09 -10.12 -13.36
N LEU A 107 13.83 -10.20 -12.07
CA LEU A 107 12.66 -9.64 -11.41
C LEU A 107 12.99 -8.29 -10.77
N LYS A 108 12.03 -7.37 -10.83
CA LYS A 108 12.04 -6.13 -10.03
C LYS A 108 11.53 -6.40 -8.62
N LEU A 109 12.00 -5.61 -7.66
CA LEU A 109 11.39 -5.53 -6.33
C LEU A 109 10.03 -4.83 -6.41
N THR A 110 9.07 -5.27 -5.61
CA THR A 110 7.71 -4.72 -5.57
C THR A 110 7.64 -3.54 -4.61
N ILE A 111 6.98 -2.46 -5.01
CA ILE A 111 6.75 -1.28 -4.15
C ILE A 111 5.51 -1.54 -3.28
N GLU A 112 5.60 -1.15 -2.00
CA GLU A 112 4.46 -1.16 -1.10
C GLU A 112 3.48 -0.02 -1.42
N VAL A 113 2.17 -0.29 -1.29
CA VAL A 113 1.11 0.69 -1.50
C VAL A 113 0.24 0.74 -0.25
N GLU A 114 0.37 1.80 0.54
CA GLU A 114 -0.27 1.93 1.86
C GLU A 114 -1.79 1.75 1.86
N THR A 115 -2.45 2.08 0.74
CA THR A 115 -3.91 1.93 0.56
C THR A 115 -4.34 0.53 0.12
N ARG A 116 -3.39 -0.41 -0.06
CA ARG A 116 -3.65 -1.79 -0.48
C ARG A 116 -3.14 -2.77 0.57
N TRP A 117 -4.09 -3.45 1.21
CA TRP A 117 -3.90 -4.29 2.39
C TRP A 117 -2.90 -5.44 2.18
N ASN A 118 -2.78 -5.93 0.94
CA ASN A 118 -1.89 -7.04 0.57
C ASN A 118 -0.50 -6.58 0.11
N SER A 119 -0.26 -5.27 -0.04
CA SER A 119 1.00 -4.78 -0.61
C SER A 119 2.21 -5.06 0.30
N THR A 120 2.03 -4.95 1.62
CA THR A 120 3.05 -5.33 2.62
C THR A 120 3.43 -6.81 2.52
N PHE A 121 2.45 -7.68 2.27
CA PHE A 121 2.73 -9.11 2.05
C PHE A 121 3.56 -9.32 0.78
N TYR A 122 3.18 -8.69 -0.34
CA TYR A 122 3.89 -8.87 -1.61
C TYR A 122 5.31 -8.29 -1.63
N ILE A 123 5.58 -7.21 -0.91
CA ILE A 123 6.95 -6.69 -0.79
C ILE A 123 7.84 -7.68 -0.02
N PHE A 124 7.34 -8.28 1.07
CA PHE A 124 8.08 -9.30 1.81
C PHE A 124 8.27 -10.58 0.99
N GLU A 125 7.22 -11.08 0.34
CA GLU A 125 7.31 -12.26 -0.52
C GLU A 125 8.34 -12.05 -1.64
N ARG A 126 8.31 -10.90 -2.32
CA ARG A 126 9.26 -10.57 -3.39
C ARG A 126 10.68 -10.40 -2.84
N TYR A 127 10.83 -9.77 -1.68
CA TYR A 127 12.13 -9.59 -1.06
C TYR A 127 12.75 -10.93 -0.68
N LEU A 128 12.00 -11.81 0.00
CA LEU A 128 12.46 -13.14 0.40
C LEU A 128 12.90 -13.97 -0.80
N LYS A 129 12.12 -13.91 -1.90
CA LYS A 129 12.48 -14.58 -3.16
C LYS A 129 13.82 -14.11 -3.73
N LEU A 130 14.18 -12.85 -3.53
CA LEU A 130 15.39 -12.22 -4.09
C LEU A 130 16.46 -11.92 -3.04
N HIS A 131 16.36 -12.48 -1.83
CA HIS A 131 17.15 -12.03 -0.69
C HIS A 131 18.66 -12.17 -0.92
N LYS A 132 19.10 -13.27 -1.57
CA LYS A 132 20.52 -13.52 -1.86
C LYS A 132 21.06 -12.53 -2.89
N GLU A 133 20.30 -12.28 -3.95
CA GLU A 133 20.65 -11.38 -5.05
C GLU A 133 20.65 -9.93 -4.59
N VAL A 134 19.67 -9.54 -3.78
CA VAL A 134 19.57 -8.23 -3.14
C VAL A 134 20.78 -7.99 -2.24
N THR A 135 21.12 -8.95 -1.38
CA THR A 135 22.28 -8.86 -0.49
C THR A 135 23.59 -8.74 -1.28
N SER A 136 23.75 -9.56 -2.32
CA SER A 136 24.91 -9.51 -3.22
C SER A 136 25.02 -8.14 -3.90
N ALA A 137 23.93 -7.65 -4.48
CA ALA A 137 23.89 -6.37 -5.17
C ALA A 137 24.17 -5.18 -4.23
N LEU A 138 23.62 -5.18 -3.01
CA LEU A 138 23.90 -4.17 -1.98
C LEU A 138 25.39 -4.14 -1.60
N CYS A 139 26.01 -5.30 -1.40
CA CYS A 139 27.44 -5.39 -1.15
C CYS A 139 28.28 -4.82 -2.30
N LEU A 140 27.93 -5.16 -3.55
CA LEU A 140 28.64 -4.69 -4.75
C LEU A 140 28.53 -3.16 -4.97
N VAL A 141 27.43 -2.54 -4.54
CA VAL A 141 27.28 -1.07 -4.61
C VAL A 141 27.79 -0.34 -3.35
N GLY A 142 28.38 -1.06 -2.40
CA GLY A 142 28.92 -0.48 -1.17
C GLY A 142 27.84 -0.04 -0.16
N LYS A 143 26.66 -0.66 -0.20
CA LYS A 143 25.50 -0.39 0.68
C LYS A 143 25.24 -1.53 1.66
N LYS A 144 26.32 -2.07 2.24
CA LYS A 144 26.25 -3.21 3.17
C LYS A 144 25.47 -2.89 4.45
N ASP A 145 25.45 -1.62 4.85
CA ASP A 145 24.66 -1.09 5.97
C ASP A 145 23.14 -1.26 5.79
N MET A 146 22.67 -1.44 4.54
CA MET A 146 21.26 -1.69 4.24
C MET A 146 20.87 -3.17 4.24
N CYS A 147 21.83 -4.09 4.36
CA CYS A 147 21.51 -5.52 4.37
C CYS A 147 20.70 -5.89 5.62
N LEU A 148 19.76 -6.82 5.47
CA LEU A 148 19.10 -7.42 6.63
C LEU A 148 20.01 -8.48 7.24
N GLU A 149 20.17 -8.44 8.56
CA GLU A 149 20.90 -9.46 9.32
C GLU A 149 19.93 -10.48 9.94
N GLU A 150 20.44 -11.65 10.37
CA GLU A 150 19.58 -12.68 10.99
C GLU A 150 18.84 -12.17 12.25
N VAL A 151 19.47 -11.24 12.98
CA VAL A 151 18.84 -10.57 14.13
C VAL A 151 17.60 -9.76 13.74
N ASP A 152 17.54 -9.26 12.51
CA ASP A 152 16.40 -8.51 11.99
C ASP A 152 15.21 -9.41 11.63
N MET A 153 15.42 -10.72 11.50
CA MET A 153 14.40 -11.70 11.09
C MET A 153 13.87 -12.55 12.25
N LEU A 154 14.58 -12.61 13.39
CA LEU A 154 14.30 -13.51 14.51
C LEU A 154 13.93 -12.82 15.83
N SER A 155 13.87 -11.49 15.85
CA SER A 155 13.47 -10.67 17.01
C SER A 155 12.08 -10.08 16.85
#